data_AF-A0AAW6U9Q2-F1
#
_entry.id   AF-A0AAW6U9Q2-F1
#
_cell.length_a   1.000
_cell.length_b   1.000
_cell.length_c   1.000
_cell.angle_alpha   90.00
_cell.angle_beta   90.00
_cell.angle_gamma   90.00
#
_symmetry.space_group_name_H-M   'P 1'
#
loop_
_entity.id
_entity.type
_entity.pdbx_description
1 polymer ?
#
loop_
_entity_poly.entity_id
_entity_poly.type
_entity_poly.pdbx_seq_one_letter_code
_entity_poly.pdbx_strand_id
1 'polypeptide(L)'
;MKKSEYKLYQQKTIEYLEKAKILLTESEKQQIEVADFGLGRIEHVGLQIHTYVNTERVCAKELVLFPFQTCPEHLHPNTSYGQGKEETFRCRQGLVYLYVEGTPTLPISGVMPETQVSVFHEIVLKPGMQHTIYPATKHWFQAGSEGAIVTEFSTRSTDDLDVFTDRRIIREVRIEEQV
;
A
#
# COMPACT_ATOMS: atom_id res chain seq x y z
N MET A 1 -15.84 5.51 5.05
CA MET A 1 -15.09 6.19 6.14
C MET A 1 -15.69 7.55 6.43
N LYS A 2 -15.76 7.99 7.69
CA LYS A 2 -16.21 9.35 8.02
C LYS A 2 -15.15 10.39 7.61
N LYS A 3 -15.57 11.59 7.20
CA LYS A 3 -14.64 12.68 6.83
C LYS A 3 -13.64 13.04 7.95
N SER A 4 -14.07 13.05 9.20
CA SER A 4 -13.20 13.31 10.36
C SER A 4 -12.13 12.24 10.54
N GLU A 5 -12.50 10.98 10.33
CA GLU A 5 -11.61 9.83 10.38
C GLU A 5 -10.57 9.88 9.24
N TYR A 6 -11.02 10.17 8.02
CA TYR A 6 -10.13 10.39 6.87
C TYR A 6 -9.08 11.47 7.17
N LYS A 7 -9.52 12.61 7.69
CA LYS A 7 -8.63 13.73 8.03
C LYS A 7 -7.66 13.39 9.16
N LEU A 8 -8.08 12.59 10.15
CA LEU A 8 -7.20 12.09 11.20
C LEU A 8 -6.06 11.25 10.63
N TYR A 9 -6.36 10.27 9.78
CA TYR A 9 -5.32 9.40 9.21
C TYR A 9 -4.48 10.11 8.14
N GLN A 10 -5.06 11.05 7.39
CA GLN A 10 -4.30 11.94 6.51
C GLN A 10 -3.27 12.73 7.33
N GLN A 11 -3.66 13.33 8.47
CA GLN A 11 -2.73 14.05 9.35
C GLN A 11 -1.65 13.13 9.95
N LYS A 12 -2.03 11.94 10.43
CA LYS A 12 -1.06 10.94 10.90
C LYS A 12 -0.03 10.58 9.82
N THR A 13 -0.47 10.44 8.57
CA THR A 13 0.41 10.15 7.42
C THR A 13 1.44 11.26 7.21
N ILE A 14 1.01 12.51 7.26
CA ILE A 14 1.89 13.68 7.14
C ILE A 14 2.98 13.65 8.21
N GLU A 15 2.62 13.33 9.46
CA GLU A 15 3.59 13.24 10.56
C GLU A 15 4.64 12.13 10.34
N TYR A 16 4.26 10.99 9.76
CA TYR A 16 5.21 9.93 9.40
C TYR A 16 6.22 10.42 8.36
N LEU A 17 5.72 11.05 7.29
CA LEU A 17 6.56 11.56 6.21
C LEU A 17 7.50 12.68 6.68
N GLU A 18 7.02 13.62 7.47
CA GLU A 18 7.83 14.72 8.02
C GLU A 18 8.92 14.22 8.98
N LYS A 19 8.62 13.21 9.82
CA LYS A 19 9.62 12.55 10.67
C LYS A 19 10.73 11.89 9.84
N ALA A 20 10.36 11.29 8.71
CA ALA A 20 11.30 10.70 7.74
C ALA A 20 12.00 11.72 6.84
N LYS A 21 11.75 13.02 7.03
CA LYS A 21 12.28 14.13 6.19
C LYS A 21 11.85 14.06 4.73
N ILE A 22 10.70 13.43 4.48
CA ILE A 22 10.01 13.46 3.20
C ILE A 22 9.06 14.65 3.23
N LEU A 23 9.45 15.73 2.55
CA LEU A 23 8.72 16.99 2.57
C LEU A 23 7.66 17.00 1.47
N LEU A 24 6.42 17.31 1.85
CA LEU A 24 5.31 17.55 0.95
C LEU A 24 4.88 19.01 1.05
N THR A 25 4.51 19.60 -0.07
CA THR A 25 3.80 20.89 -0.12
C THR A 25 2.41 20.77 0.51
N GLU A 26 1.81 21.90 0.88
CA GLU A 26 0.45 21.91 1.43
C GLU A 26 -0.59 21.33 0.44
N SER A 27 -0.37 21.49 -0.87
CA SER A 27 -1.22 20.87 -1.89
C SER A 27 -1.07 19.34 -1.89
N GLU A 28 0.17 18.83 -1.85
CA GLU A 28 0.44 17.38 -1.83
C GLU A 28 -0.09 16.72 -0.56
N LYS A 29 0.02 17.39 0.60
CA LYS A 29 -0.56 16.94 1.87
C LYS A 29 -2.07 16.72 1.78
N GLN A 30 -2.78 17.60 1.07
CA GLN A 30 -4.24 17.48 0.88
C GLN A 30 -4.62 16.32 -0.06
N GLN A 31 -3.71 15.93 -0.95
CA GLN A 31 -3.89 14.85 -1.94
C GLN A 31 -3.56 13.46 -1.41
N ILE A 32 -3.03 13.34 -0.18
CA ILE A 32 -2.82 12.03 0.46
C ILE A 32 -4.15 11.27 0.48
N GLU A 33 -4.13 10.09 -0.12
CA GLU A 33 -5.21 9.11 -0.10
C GLU A 33 -5.12 8.24 1.16
N VAL A 34 -6.27 7.97 1.78
CA VAL A 34 -6.40 7.04 2.91
C VAL A 34 -7.38 5.94 2.51
N ALA A 35 -6.87 4.74 2.22
CA ALA A 35 -7.65 3.60 1.80
C ALA A 35 -7.84 2.61 2.95
N ASP A 36 -9.09 2.39 3.39
CA ASP A 36 -9.48 1.34 4.34
C ASP A 36 -10.02 0.07 3.66
N PHE A 37 -9.95 0.04 2.33
CA PHE A 37 -10.41 -1.05 1.48
C PHE A 37 -11.88 -1.44 1.69
N GLY A 38 -12.72 -0.51 2.18
CA GLY A 38 -14.14 -0.75 2.45
C GLY A 38 -14.42 -1.60 3.69
N LEU A 39 -13.40 -1.94 4.49
CA LEU A 39 -13.54 -2.79 5.67
C LEU A 39 -13.77 -2.01 6.97
N GLY A 40 -13.58 -0.68 6.96
CA GLY A 40 -13.78 0.18 8.13
C GLY A 40 -12.83 -0.11 9.30
N ARG A 41 -11.65 -0.69 9.01
CA ARG A 41 -10.64 -1.09 10.00
C ARG A 41 -9.24 -0.64 9.59
N ILE A 42 -9.14 0.63 9.18
CA ILE A 42 -7.93 1.25 8.63
C ILE A 42 -6.65 0.97 9.41
N GLU A 43 -6.66 0.92 10.75
CA GLU A 43 -5.43 0.63 11.54
C GLU A 43 -4.90 -0.81 11.36
N HIS A 44 -5.75 -1.76 10.94
CA HIS A 44 -5.39 -3.16 10.72
C HIS A 44 -5.26 -3.52 9.24
N VAL A 45 -6.21 -3.08 8.42
CA VAL A 45 -6.23 -3.30 6.97
C VAL A 45 -6.42 -1.96 6.28
N GLY A 46 -5.39 -1.53 5.56
CA GLY A 46 -5.39 -0.21 4.97
C GLY A 46 -4.05 0.21 4.40
N LEU A 47 -4.06 1.33 3.68
CA LEU A 47 -2.88 1.93 3.08
C LEU A 47 -3.05 3.44 2.98
N GLN A 48 -1.97 4.19 3.23
CA GLN A 48 -1.94 5.64 3.07
C GLN A 48 -0.97 5.95 1.94
N ILE A 49 -1.41 6.75 0.98
CA ILE A 49 -0.75 6.86 -0.33
C ILE A 49 -0.60 8.33 -0.69
N HIS A 50 0.62 8.76 -0.95
CA HIS A 50 0.89 9.99 -1.68
C HIS A 50 1.42 9.64 -3.08
N THR A 51 0.73 10.06 -4.14
CA THR A 51 1.21 9.85 -5.52
C THR A 51 1.94 11.10 -6.00
N TYR A 52 3.26 11.01 -6.20
CA TYR A 52 4.06 12.11 -6.73
C TYR A 52 3.76 12.36 -8.21
N VAL A 53 3.65 11.27 -8.97
CA VAL A 53 3.45 11.31 -10.42
C VAL A 53 2.75 10.04 -10.86
N ASN A 54 1.84 10.17 -11.82
CA ASN A 54 1.28 9.05 -12.57
C ASN A 54 1.01 9.51 -14.01
N THR A 55 1.98 9.29 -14.89
CA THR A 55 1.86 9.58 -16.32
C THR A 55 1.44 8.32 -17.08
N GLU A 56 1.35 8.41 -18.41
CA GLU A 56 1.12 7.22 -19.24
C GLU A 56 2.23 6.17 -19.17
N ARG A 57 3.42 6.53 -18.68
CA ARG A 57 4.61 5.65 -18.69
C ARG A 57 5.10 5.27 -17.30
N VAL A 58 5.14 6.23 -16.38
CA VAL A 58 5.77 6.07 -15.06
C VAL A 58 4.87 6.58 -13.96
N CYS A 59 4.95 5.92 -12.81
CA CYS A 59 4.35 6.31 -11.56
C CYS A 59 5.39 6.27 -10.43
N ALA A 60 5.23 7.16 -9.45
CA ALA A 60 5.96 7.08 -8.20
C ALA A 60 5.05 7.48 -7.05
N LYS A 61 5.09 6.72 -5.96
CA LYS A 61 4.26 6.93 -4.77
C LYS A 61 5.09 6.79 -3.51
N GLU A 62 4.66 7.45 -2.44
CA GLU A 62 5.07 7.12 -1.08
C GLU A 62 3.91 6.45 -0.36
N LEU A 63 4.17 5.24 0.13
CA LEU A 63 3.24 4.42 0.88
C LEU A 63 3.61 4.50 2.35
N VAL A 64 2.63 4.78 3.21
CA VAL A 64 2.79 4.72 4.66
C VAL A 64 1.92 3.59 5.18
N LEU A 65 2.53 2.75 5.99
CA LEU A 65 1.84 1.75 6.79
C LEU A 65 1.99 2.04 8.27
N PHE A 66 0.88 2.00 9.01
CA PHE A 66 0.89 2.04 10.47
C PHE A 66 1.40 0.71 11.08
N PRO A 67 1.76 0.68 12.37
CA PRO A 67 2.20 -0.54 13.05
C PRO A 67 1.26 -1.72 12.82
N PHE A 68 1.80 -2.83 12.31
CA PHE A 68 1.06 -4.06 11.99
C PHE A 68 -0.05 -3.92 10.94
N GLN A 69 -0.19 -2.77 10.29
CA GLN A 69 -1.18 -2.56 9.24
C GLN A 69 -0.83 -3.41 8.02
N THR A 70 -1.85 -3.98 7.39
CA THR A 70 -1.73 -4.82 6.22
C THR A 70 -2.38 -4.16 5.00
N CYS A 71 -1.65 -4.10 3.89
CA CYS A 71 -2.24 -3.94 2.57
C CYS A 71 -2.66 -5.33 2.05
N PRO A 72 -3.94 -5.52 1.68
CA PRO A 72 -4.47 -6.83 1.35
C PRO A 72 -3.92 -7.42 0.05
N GLU A 73 -4.09 -8.74 -0.13
CA GLU A 73 -3.61 -9.43 -1.33
C GLU A 73 -4.33 -8.98 -2.59
N HIS A 74 -3.54 -8.56 -3.56
CA HIS A 74 -3.99 -8.16 -4.87
C HIS A 74 -2.94 -8.48 -5.94
N LEU A 75 -3.33 -8.29 -7.19
CA LEU A 75 -2.44 -8.29 -8.34
C LEU A 75 -2.80 -7.12 -9.25
N HIS A 76 -1.82 -6.69 -10.04
CA HIS A 76 -2.01 -5.72 -11.12
C HIS A 76 -2.23 -6.47 -12.44
N PRO A 77 -3.47 -6.56 -12.95
CA PRO A 77 -3.75 -7.35 -14.15
C PRO A 77 -3.20 -6.66 -15.39
N ASN A 78 -3.02 -7.44 -16.47
CA ASN A 78 -2.87 -6.84 -17.80
C ASN A 78 -4.13 -6.06 -18.14
N THR A 79 -3.96 -4.89 -18.75
CA THR A 79 -5.05 -3.98 -19.10
C THR A 79 -5.09 -3.72 -20.60
N SER A 80 -6.07 -2.95 -21.07
CA SER A 80 -6.06 -2.44 -22.45
C SER A 80 -4.87 -1.53 -22.74
N TYR A 81 -4.18 -1.03 -21.72
CA TYR A 81 -2.98 -0.20 -21.85
C TYR A 81 -1.68 -1.01 -21.95
N GLY A 82 -1.72 -2.32 -21.72
CA GLY A 82 -0.55 -3.20 -21.86
C GLY A 82 -0.41 -4.21 -20.72
N GLN A 83 0.84 -4.60 -20.45
CA GLN A 83 1.16 -5.43 -19.29
C GLN A 83 0.72 -4.73 -18.00
N GLY A 84 0.37 -5.52 -16.97
CA GLY A 84 0.03 -4.99 -15.66
C GLY A 84 1.15 -4.14 -15.06
N LYS A 85 0.84 -3.44 -13.98
CA LYS A 85 1.82 -2.58 -13.30
C LYS A 85 3.02 -3.42 -12.84
N GLU A 86 4.22 -3.00 -13.24
CA GLU A 86 5.48 -3.45 -12.64
C GLU A 86 5.85 -2.43 -11.59
N GLU A 87 6.16 -2.86 -10.38
CA GLU A 87 6.46 -1.96 -9.28
C GLU A 87 7.67 -2.42 -8.48
N THR A 88 8.47 -1.45 -8.04
CA THR A 88 9.60 -1.66 -7.14
C THR A 88 9.32 -0.96 -5.83
N PHE A 89 9.27 -1.74 -4.76
CA PHE A 89 9.20 -1.24 -3.41
C PHE A 89 10.60 -0.99 -2.88
N ARG A 90 10.81 0.19 -2.29
CA ARG A 90 12.02 0.53 -1.53
C ARG A 90 11.63 1.00 -0.14
N CYS A 91 11.97 0.20 0.88
CA CYS A 91 11.72 0.59 2.27
C CYS A 91 12.61 1.78 2.66
N ARG A 92 11.99 2.85 3.15
CA ARG A 92 12.65 4.07 3.62
C ARG A 92 12.85 4.08 5.12
N GLN A 93 11.85 3.59 5.85
CA GLN A 93 11.84 3.53 7.31
C GLN A 93 11.00 2.35 7.78
N GLY A 94 11.28 1.88 8.98
CA GLY A 94 10.54 0.79 9.63
C GLY A 94 10.89 -0.56 9.00
N LEU A 95 9.88 -1.38 8.80
CA LEU A 95 10.04 -2.73 8.25
C LEU A 95 8.77 -3.16 7.51
N VAL A 96 8.93 -3.76 6.33
CA VAL A 96 7.83 -4.39 5.59
C VAL A 96 8.09 -5.87 5.37
N TYR A 97 7.11 -6.69 5.75
CA TYR A 97 6.98 -8.07 5.31
C TYR A 97 6.16 -8.09 4.02
N LEU A 98 6.84 -8.28 2.89
CA LEU A 98 6.20 -8.44 1.59
C LEU A 98 6.06 -9.94 1.30
N TYR A 99 4.87 -10.36 0.87
CA TYR A 99 4.60 -11.73 0.47
C TYR A 99 4.17 -11.74 -0.99
N VAL A 100 4.81 -12.59 -1.78
CA VAL A 100 4.55 -12.72 -3.22
C VAL A 100 4.36 -14.19 -3.61
N GLU A 101 3.97 -14.45 -4.85
CA GLU A 101 4.00 -15.79 -5.43
C GLU A 101 5.42 -16.39 -5.41
N GLY A 102 5.54 -17.66 -5.05
CA GLY A 102 6.83 -18.35 -4.98
C GLY A 102 6.81 -19.51 -3.99
N THR A 103 8.00 -19.99 -3.62
CA THR A 103 8.13 -21.04 -2.59
C THR A 103 7.76 -20.44 -1.22
N PRO A 104 6.76 -20.98 -0.50
CA PRO A 104 6.36 -20.46 0.79
C PRO A 104 7.49 -20.43 1.82
N THR A 105 7.60 -19.33 2.57
CA THR A 105 8.47 -19.21 3.75
C THR A 105 7.61 -19.45 4.98
N LEU A 106 7.76 -20.61 5.63
CA LEU A 106 6.98 -20.99 6.81
C LEU A 106 7.90 -21.28 8.01
N PRO A 107 7.59 -20.79 9.22
CA PRO A 107 6.51 -19.84 9.53
C PRO A 107 6.75 -18.46 8.89
N ILE A 108 5.68 -17.73 8.59
CA ILE A 108 5.78 -16.32 8.20
C ILE A 108 6.16 -15.46 9.41
N SER A 109 6.83 -14.33 9.18
CA SER A 109 7.25 -13.39 10.21
C SER A 109 6.14 -12.41 10.62
N GLY A 110 5.25 -12.06 9.68
CA GLY A 110 4.09 -11.21 9.92
C GLY A 110 2.94 -11.95 10.59
N VAL A 111 1.94 -11.19 11.05
CA VAL A 111 0.68 -11.73 11.57
C VAL A 111 -0.21 -12.11 10.40
N MET A 112 -0.81 -13.30 10.44
CA MET A 112 -1.78 -13.74 9.44
C MET A 112 -2.91 -12.71 9.31
N PRO A 113 -3.18 -12.15 8.12
CA PRO A 113 -4.19 -11.11 7.96
C PRO A 113 -5.61 -11.67 8.07
N GLU A 114 -6.56 -10.81 8.43
CA GLU A 114 -7.99 -11.13 8.47
C GLU A 114 -8.62 -11.24 7.06
N THR A 115 -7.92 -10.76 6.04
CA THR A 115 -8.30 -10.86 4.64
C THR A 115 -7.87 -12.18 4.03
N GLN A 116 -8.55 -12.61 2.97
CA GLN A 116 -8.13 -13.79 2.21
C GLN A 116 -6.76 -13.55 1.54
N VAL A 117 -5.82 -14.46 1.78
CA VAL A 117 -4.49 -14.48 1.15
C VAL A 117 -4.16 -15.91 0.69
N SER A 118 -3.33 -16.02 -0.34
CA SER A 118 -2.94 -17.28 -0.97
C SER A 118 -1.44 -17.42 -1.21
N VAL A 119 -0.66 -16.34 -1.07
CA VAL A 119 0.80 -16.35 -1.30
C VAL A 119 1.60 -16.12 -0.03
N PHE A 120 2.77 -16.76 0.07
CA PHE A 120 3.57 -16.80 1.31
C PHE A 120 5.09 -16.81 1.09
N HIS A 121 5.58 -16.48 -0.12
CA HIS A 121 7.02 -16.27 -0.31
C HIS A 121 7.41 -14.95 0.35
N GLU A 122 8.08 -15.02 1.50
CA GLU A 122 8.37 -13.84 2.32
C GLU A 122 9.66 -13.14 1.87
N ILE A 123 9.54 -11.83 1.69
CA ILE A 123 10.64 -10.90 1.46
C ILE A 123 10.58 -9.83 2.55
N VAL A 124 11.60 -9.80 3.41
CA VAL A 124 11.70 -8.81 4.49
C VAL A 124 12.47 -7.59 4.00
N LEU A 125 11.81 -6.44 3.90
CA LEU A 125 12.39 -5.18 3.49
C LEU A 125 12.68 -4.28 4.71
N LYS A 126 13.96 -4.10 5.02
CA LYS A 126 14.47 -3.10 5.98
C LYS A 126 14.87 -1.82 5.26
N PRO A 127 15.12 -0.69 5.97
CA PRO A 127 15.47 0.57 5.33
C PRO A 127 16.66 0.42 4.37
N GLY A 128 16.47 0.88 3.14
CA GLY A 128 17.46 0.78 2.06
C GLY A 128 17.37 -0.48 1.21
N MET A 129 16.62 -1.50 1.63
CA MET A 129 16.32 -2.70 0.83
C MET A 129 15.21 -2.42 -0.18
N GLN A 130 15.19 -3.20 -1.26
CA GLN A 130 14.19 -3.09 -2.31
C GLN A 130 13.82 -4.46 -2.90
N HIS A 131 12.64 -4.53 -3.49
CA HIS A 131 12.17 -5.68 -4.27
C HIS A 131 11.26 -5.22 -5.40
N THR A 132 11.32 -5.89 -6.55
CA THR A 132 10.47 -5.61 -7.71
C THR A 132 9.41 -6.71 -7.83
N ILE A 133 8.15 -6.30 -7.81
CA ILE A 133 6.99 -7.12 -8.05
C ILE A 133 6.62 -6.97 -9.52
N TYR A 134 6.68 -8.08 -10.26
CA TYR A 134 6.40 -8.09 -11.69
C TYR A 134 4.89 -8.13 -11.96
N PRO A 135 4.45 -7.71 -13.16
CA PRO A 135 3.03 -7.67 -13.54
C PRO A 135 2.30 -8.99 -13.29
N ALA A 136 1.01 -8.90 -12.96
CA ALA A 136 0.13 -10.05 -12.70
C ALA A 136 0.60 -11.02 -11.60
N THR A 137 1.51 -10.59 -10.72
CA THR A 137 1.96 -11.36 -9.55
C THR A 137 1.13 -10.97 -8.34
N LYS A 138 0.49 -11.94 -7.69
CA LYS A 138 -0.17 -11.70 -6.41
C LYS A 138 0.82 -11.31 -5.33
N HIS A 139 0.45 -10.32 -4.55
CA HIS A 139 1.24 -9.89 -3.41
C HIS A 139 0.36 -9.22 -2.34
N TRP A 140 0.83 -9.30 -1.10
CA TRP A 140 0.31 -8.54 0.04
C TRP A 140 1.46 -8.15 0.95
N PHE A 141 1.28 -7.15 1.80
CA PHE A 141 2.35 -6.70 2.67
C PHE A 141 1.86 -6.14 3.98
N GLN A 142 2.67 -6.31 5.01
CA GLN A 142 2.37 -5.87 6.37
C GLN A 142 3.58 -5.15 6.96
N ALA A 143 3.33 -4.07 7.70
CA ALA A 143 4.39 -3.38 8.42
C ALA A 143 4.74 -4.06 9.75
N GLY A 144 5.97 -3.85 10.21
CA GLY A 144 6.40 -4.23 11.55
C GLY A 144 5.77 -3.36 12.65
N SER A 145 6.24 -3.54 13.88
CA SER A 145 5.72 -2.85 15.09
C SER A 145 5.93 -1.33 15.12
N GLU A 146 6.82 -0.80 14.27
CA GLU A 146 7.09 0.64 14.17
C GLU A 146 6.41 1.28 12.94
N GLY A 147 5.59 0.51 12.21
CA GLY A 147 5.08 0.91 10.91
C GLY A 147 6.15 0.85 9.82
N ALA A 148 5.84 1.40 8.66
CA ALA A 148 6.79 1.51 7.55
C ALA A 148 6.48 2.66 6.62
N ILE A 149 7.53 3.13 5.94
CA ILE A 149 7.44 4.04 4.81
C ILE A 149 8.12 3.36 3.62
N VAL A 150 7.43 3.27 2.49
CA VAL A 150 7.89 2.59 1.28
C VAL A 150 7.68 3.50 0.08
N THR A 151 8.75 3.75 -0.67
CA THR A 151 8.57 4.35 -2.00
C THR A 151 8.22 3.25 -2.99
N GLU A 152 7.16 3.46 -3.75
CA GLU A 152 6.82 2.69 -4.94
C GLU A 152 7.37 3.42 -6.16
N PHE A 153 8.16 2.73 -6.98
CA PHE A 153 8.49 3.16 -8.34
C PHE A 153 7.86 2.18 -9.31
N SER A 154 7.05 2.66 -10.25
CA SER A 154 6.28 1.76 -11.11
C SER A 154 6.11 2.28 -12.52
N THR A 155 5.67 1.37 -13.39
CA THR A 155 4.97 1.78 -14.61
C THR A 155 3.64 2.48 -14.25
N ARG A 156 2.90 2.95 -15.25
CA ARG A 156 1.60 3.61 -15.03
C ARG A 156 0.74 2.80 -14.03
N SER A 157 0.21 3.49 -13.03
CA SER A 157 -0.73 2.92 -12.07
C SER A 157 -2.18 3.09 -12.57
N THR A 158 -2.96 2.01 -12.46
CA THR A 158 -4.40 1.92 -12.75
C THR A 158 -5.07 1.19 -11.59
N ASP A 159 -4.94 1.76 -10.39
CA ASP A 159 -5.34 1.10 -9.13
C ASP A 159 -6.82 0.66 -9.12
N ASP A 160 -7.68 1.36 -9.85
CA ASP A 160 -9.10 1.02 -10.04
C ASP A 160 -9.34 -0.33 -10.72
N LEU A 161 -8.32 -0.87 -11.38
CA LEU A 161 -8.34 -2.16 -12.06
C LEU A 161 -7.65 -3.27 -11.27
N ASP A 162 -7.11 -2.97 -10.08
CA ASP A 162 -6.45 -3.99 -9.25
C ASP A 162 -7.44 -5.09 -8.85
N VAL A 163 -6.95 -6.33 -8.90
CA VAL A 163 -7.76 -7.51 -8.59
C VAL A 163 -7.37 -8.01 -7.21
N PHE A 164 -8.27 -7.83 -6.24
CA PHE A 164 -8.09 -8.28 -4.86
C PHE A 164 -8.54 -9.73 -4.69
N THR A 165 -7.79 -10.51 -3.91
CA THR A 165 -8.14 -11.90 -3.59
C THR A 165 -9.38 -11.96 -2.70
N ASP A 166 -9.49 -11.06 -1.71
CA ASP A 166 -10.67 -10.99 -0.86
C ASP A 166 -11.79 -10.16 -1.51
N ARG A 167 -12.92 -10.82 -1.79
CA ARG A 167 -14.08 -10.22 -2.48
C ARG A 167 -14.79 -9.13 -1.68
N ARG A 168 -14.48 -8.99 -0.39
CA ARG A 168 -15.04 -7.92 0.47
C ARG A 168 -14.35 -6.57 0.22
N ILE A 169 -13.19 -6.57 -0.43
CA ILE A 169 -12.39 -5.36 -0.63
C ILE A 169 -13.02 -4.46 -1.68
N ILE A 170 -13.06 -3.17 -1.35
CA ILE A 170 -13.43 -2.08 -2.25
C ILE A 170 -12.24 -1.12 -2.31
N ARG A 171 -11.57 -1.03 -3.46
CA ARG A 171 -10.40 -0.13 -3.64
C ARG A 171 -10.77 1.34 -3.55
N GLU A 172 -11.93 1.71 -4.09
CA GLU A 172 -12.43 3.08 -4.10
C GLU A 172 -12.63 3.61 -2.68
N VAL A 173 -12.00 4.74 -2.37
CA VAL A 173 -12.20 5.41 -1.08
C VAL A 173 -13.53 6.14 -1.07
N ARG A 174 -14.42 5.75 -0.16
CA ARG A 174 -15.72 6.39 0.04
C ARG A 174 -15.73 7.19 1.34
N ILE A 175 -15.85 8.51 1.20
CA ILE A 175 -15.94 9.45 2.32
C ILE A 175 -17.40 9.84 2.51
N GLU A 176 -17.95 9.54 3.67
CA GLU A 176 -19.29 9.99 4.05
C GLU A 176 -19.24 11.48 4.38
N GLU A 177 -19.98 12.29 3.63
CA GLU A 177 -20.24 13.68 4.00
C GLU A 177 -21.22 13.72 5.18
N GLN A 178 -20.90 14.54 6.19
CA GLN A 178 -21.86 14.81 7.26
C GLN A 178 -23.01 15.62 6.66
N VAL A 179 -24.23 15.09 6.73
CA VAL A 179 -25.48 15.86 6.55
C VAL A 179 -25.65 16.79 7.74
#